data_AF-A0A1H9AJ24-F1
#
_entry.id   AF-A0A1H9AJ24-F1
#
_cell.length_a   1.000
_cell.length_b   1.000
_cell.length_c   1.000
_cell.angle_alpha   90.00
_cell.angle_beta   90.00
_cell.angle_gamma   90.00
#
_symmetry.space_group_name_H-M   'P 1'
#
loop_
_entity.id
_entity.type
_entity.pdbx_description
1 polymer ?
#
loop_
_entity_poly.entity_id
_entity_poly.type
_entity_poly.pdbx_seq_one_letter_code
_entity_poly.pdbx_strand_id
1 'polypeptide(L)' 'MSTSQPGAFRPSPDRATPDKLLHTRTGTEVSPEDMVLVTGRDLTPRTLEWARRKLAEEGPGAIEKLLP' A
#
# COMPACT_ATOMS: atom_id res chain seq x y z
N MET A 1 25.15 21.00 -5.10
CA MET A 1 24.99 19.61 -4.62
C MET A 1 24.42 18.80 -5.76
N SER A 2 25.22 17.97 -6.42
CA SER A 2 24.78 17.05 -7.47
C SER A 2 24.17 15.81 -6.83
N THR A 3 22.86 15.64 -6.90
CA THR A 3 22.24 14.35 -6.63
C THR A 3 22.48 13.47 -7.85
N SER A 4 23.35 12.47 -7.72
CA SER A 4 23.51 11.39 -8.69
C SER A 4 22.15 10.77 -8.96
N GLN A 5 21.62 11.02 -10.16
CA GLN A 5 20.37 10.43 -10.61
C GLN A 5 20.59 8.90 -10.64
N PRO A 6 19.78 8.10 -9.92
CA PRO A 6 19.83 6.66 -10.08
C PRO A 6 19.53 6.38 -11.56
N GLY A 7 20.39 5.58 -12.20
CA GLY A 7 20.25 5.23 -13.61
C GLY A 7 18.81 4.82 -13.88
N ALA A 8 18.10 5.63 -14.66
CA ALA A 8 16.71 5.41 -14.94
C ALA A 8 16.60 4.08 -15.70
N PHE A 9 16.12 3.04 -15.03
CA PHE A 9 15.54 1.88 -15.70
C PHE A 9 14.34 2.41 -16.48
N ARG A 10 14.58 2.84 -17.72
CA ARG A 10 13.51 3.24 -18.62
C ARG A 10 12.85 1.94 -19.07
N PRO A 11 11.57 1.70 -18.73
CA PRO A 11 10.90 0.49 -19.19
C PRO A 11 10.92 0.48 -20.71
N SER A 12 11.34 -0.63 -21.31
CA SER A 12 11.19 -0.81 -22.75
C SER A 12 9.69 -0.74 -23.06
N PRO A 13 9.24 0.10 -24.02
CA PRO A 13 7.82 0.32 -24.28
C PRO A 13 7.09 -0.95 -24.74
N ASP A 14 7.83 -1.99 -25.14
CA ASP A 14 7.34 -3.21 -25.76
C ASP A 14 7.32 -4.43 -24.80
N ARG A 15 7.56 -4.22 -23.49
CA ARG A 15 7.56 -5.33 -22.52
C ARG A 15 6.88 -4.93 -21.21
N ALA A 16 5.79 -5.61 -20.87
CA ALA A 16 5.14 -5.48 -19.58
C ALA A 16 6.13 -5.82 -18.45
N THR A 17 6.05 -5.07 -17.34
CA THR A 17 6.83 -5.36 -16.14
C THR A 17 6.43 -6.74 -15.60
N PRO A 18 7.37 -7.68 -15.41
CA PRO A 18 7.06 -8.99 -14.84
C PRO A 18 6.39 -8.88 -13.46
N ASP A 19 5.33 -9.67 -13.21
CA ASP A 19 4.55 -9.61 -11.95
C ASP A 19 5.39 -9.77 -10.69
N LYS A 20 6.45 -10.60 -10.73
CA LYS A 20 7.39 -10.77 -9.61
C LYS A 20 8.16 -9.49 -9.23
N LEU A 21 8.19 -8.50 -10.12
CA LEU A 21 8.78 -7.18 -9.91
C LEU A 21 7.71 -6.12 -9.60
N LEU A 22 6.43 -6.47 -9.74
CA LEU A 22 5.33 -5.62 -9.33
C LEU A 22 5.13 -5.80 -7.83
N HIS A 23 5.47 -4.76 -7.09
CA HIS A 23 5.13 -4.69 -5.69
C HIS A 23 3.77 -4.00 -5.56
N THR A 24 2.78 -4.66 -4.98
CA THR A 24 1.50 -4.03 -4.61
C THR A 24 1.69 -2.95 -3.54
N ARG A 25 2.89 -2.88 -2.94
CA ARG A 25 3.22 -2.02 -1.80
C ARG A 25 4.72 -1.73 -1.68
N THR A 26 5.05 -0.55 -1.15
CA THR A 26 6.40 -0.15 -0.70
C THR A 26 6.80 -0.82 0.62
N GLY A 27 6.91 -2.15 0.68
CA GLY A 27 7.59 -2.92 1.76
C GLY A 27 7.32 -2.61 3.25
N THR A 28 6.37 -1.74 3.57
CA THR A 28 6.10 -1.17 4.90
C THR A 28 4.83 -1.80 5.47
N GLU A 29 4.70 -1.81 6.78
CA GLU A 29 3.54 -2.40 7.47
C GLU A 29 2.26 -1.57 7.21
N VAL A 30 1.07 -2.19 7.28
CA VAL A 30 -0.19 -1.45 7.06
C VAL A 30 -0.47 -0.62 8.29
N SER A 31 -0.61 0.69 8.13
CA SER A 31 -1.08 1.54 9.22
C SER A 31 -2.62 1.51 9.31
N PRO A 32 -3.20 1.69 10.50
CA PRO A 32 -4.65 1.87 10.64
C PRO A 32 -5.20 3.01 9.77
N GLU A 33 -4.43 4.07 9.60
CA GLU A 33 -4.75 5.21 8.75
C GLU A 33 -4.91 4.79 7.29
N ASP A 34 -4.00 3.97 6.76
CA ASP A 34 -4.08 3.44 5.39
C ASP A 34 -5.40 2.68 5.18
N MET A 35 -5.79 1.87 6.17
CA MET A 35 -7.01 1.08 6.05
C MET A 35 -8.28 1.95 6.08
N VAL A 36 -8.29 3.04 6.84
CA VAL A 36 -9.39 4.02 6.81
C VAL A 36 -9.46 4.70 5.46
N LEU A 37 -8.34 5.16 4.92
CA LEU A 37 -8.27 5.87 3.64
C LEU A 37 -8.68 4.98 2.47
N VAL A 38 -8.17 3.75 2.43
CA VAL A 38 -8.51 2.74 1.41
C VAL A 38 -10.00 2.44 1.37
N THR A 39 -10.68 2.48 2.53
CA THR A 39 -12.12 2.22 2.61
C THR A 39 -12.97 3.46 2.38
N GLY A 40 -12.36 4.60 2.05
CA GLY A 40 -13.06 5.87 1.77
C GLY A 40 -13.77 6.45 2.99
N ARG A 41 -13.30 6.14 4.20
CA ARG A 41 -13.87 6.63 5.46
C ARG A 41 -13.09 7.84 5.96
N ASP A 42 -13.76 8.69 6.73
CA ASP A 42 -13.10 9.81 7.40
C ASP A 42 -12.18 9.33 8.54
N LEU A 43 -11.08 10.05 8.75
CA LEU A 43 -10.13 9.81 9.84
C LEU A 43 -10.69 10.35 11.16
N THR A 44 -11.46 9.51 11.85
CA THR A 44 -12.01 9.78 13.18
C THR A 44 -11.44 8.79 14.18
N PRO A 45 -11.43 9.09 15.49
CA PRO A 45 -10.97 8.13 16.50
C PRO A 45 -11.71 6.78 16.41
N ARG A 46 -13.01 6.82 16.10
CA ARG A 46 -13.84 5.61 15.93
C ARG A 46 -13.40 4.75 14.74
N THR A 47 -13.11 5.37 13.59
CA THR A 47 -12.69 4.63 12.39
C THR A 47 -11.27 4.10 12.54
N LEU A 48 -10.39 4.82 13.24
CA LEU A 48 -9.06 4.33 13.58
C LEU A 48 -9.09 3.12 14.53
N GLU A 49 -9.94 3.12 15.55
CA GLU A 49 -10.11 1.96 16.44
C GLU A 49 -10.64 0.72 15.70
N TRP A 50 -11.64 0.92 14.84
CA TRP A 50 -12.09 -0.15 13.94
C TRP A 50 -10.92 -0.68 13.09
N ALA A 51 -10.07 0.22 12.58
CA ALA A 51 -8.95 -0.17 11.74
C ALA A 51 -7.88 -0.95 12.51
N ARG A 52 -7.53 -0.52 13.72
CA ARG A 52 -6.59 -1.25 14.60
C ARG A 52 -7.09 -2.67 14.88
N ARG A 53 -8.37 -2.81 15.24
CA ARG A 53 -8.96 -4.13 15.53
C ARG A 53 -8.92 -5.04 14.30
N LYS A 54 -9.31 -4.53 13.14
CA LYS A 54 -9.38 -5.31 11.90
C LYS A 54 -7.99 -5.73 11.41
N LEU A 55 -6.97 -4.87 11.56
CA LEU A 55 -5.57 -5.24 11.29
C LEU A 55 -5.04 -6.27 12.30
N ALA A 56 -5.43 -6.19 13.57
CA ALA A 56 -5.04 -7.19 14.57
C ALA A 56 -5.68 -8.57 14.31
N GLU A 57 -6.92 -8.60 13.82
CA GLU A 57 -7.67 -9.82 13.54
C GLU A 57 -7.25 -10.49 12.23
N GLU A 58 -7.01 -9.71 11.17
CA GLU A 58 -6.82 -10.23 9.81
C GLU A 58 -5.40 -10.01 9.27
N GLY A 59 -4.57 -9.29 10.01
CA GLY A 59 -3.22 -8.93 9.60
C GLY A 59 -3.21 -7.97 8.40
N PRO A 60 -2.03 -7.81 7.78
CA PRO A 60 -1.84 -6.85 6.69
C PRO A 60 -2.65 -7.19 5.42
N GLY A 61 -3.09 -8.44 5.25
CA GLY A 61 -3.94 -8.86 4.13
C GLY A 61 -5.39 -8.38 4.20
N ALA A 62 -5.80 -7.72 5.29
CA ALA A 62 -7.17 -7.20 5.45
C ALA A 62 -7.57 -6.20 4.36
N ILE A 63 -6.61 -5.40 3.87
CA ILE A 63 -6.84 -4.42 2.80
C ILE A 63 -7.23 -5.09 1.49
N GLU A 64 -6.52 -6.14 1.09
CA GLU A 64 -6.80 -6.84 -0.17
C GLU A 64 -8.14 -7.57 -0.15
N LYS A 65 -8.65 -7.93 1.04
CA LYS A 65 -10.00 -8.49 1.19
C LYS A 65 -11.10 -7.43 1.13
N LEU A 66 -10.79 -6.19 1.51
CA LEU A 66 -11.74 -5.08 1.58
C LEU A 66 -11.90 -4.36 0.23
N LEU A 67 -10.84 -4.38 -0.58
CA LEU A 67 -10.85 -3.80 -1.92
C LEU A 67 -11.29 -4.86 -2.95
N PRO A 68 -12.31 -4.57 -3.79
CA PRO A 68 -12.73 -5.46 -4.86
C PRO A 68 -11.70 -5.59 -5.99
#